data_AF-A0A851YJY7-F1
#
_entry.id   AF-A0A851YJY7-F1
#
_cell.length_a   1.000
_cell.length_b   1.000
_cell.length_c   1.000
_cell.angle_alpha   90.00
_cell.angle_beta   90.00
_cell.angle_gamma   90.00
#
_symmetry.space_group_name_H-M   'P 1'
#
loop_
_entity.id
_entity.type
_entity.pdbx_description
1 polymer ?
#
loop_
_entity_poly.entity_id
_entity_poly.type
_entity_poly.pdbx_seq_one_letter_code
_entity_poly.pdbx_strand_id
1 'polypeptide(L)'
;LCNAAARGDREEVRRLLDAGADPNATNSFGRTPLQVMMLGSPRVAELLLQRGADPNRPDPRTGCLPAHDAARAGFLETLAVLHRAGARLDLPDGSGRLPLDVAAGGPHGPVARFLS
;
A
#
# COMPACT_ATOMS: atom_id res chain seq x y z
N LEU A 1 -5.60 3.15 -14.27
CA LEU A 1 -4.53 3.19 -13.25
C LEU A 1 -4.52 1.94 -12.36
N CYS A 2 -5.62 1.62 -11.66
CA CYS A 2 -5.75 0.43 -10.79
C CYS A 2 -5.33 -0.89 -11.46
N ASN A 3 -5.77 -1.16 -12.70
CA ASN A 3 -5.40 -2.39 -13.41
C ASN A 3 -3.88 -2.49 -13.70
N ALA A 4 -3.23 -1.37 -14.03
CA ALA A 4 -1.79 -1.33 -14.27
C ALA A 4 -1.01 -1.54 -12.96
N ALA A 5 -1.45 -0.89 -11.88
CA ALA A 5 -0.87 -1.06 -10.55
C ALA A 5 -0.97 -2.53 -10.09
N ALA A 6 -2.13 -3.17 -10.25
CA ALA A 6 -2.36 -4.56 -9.87
C ALA A 6 -1.47 -5.56 -10.64
N ARG A 7 -1.06 -5.21 -11.86
CA ARG A 7 -0.12 -5.99 -12.67
C ARG A 7 1.36 -5.71 -12.36
N GLY A 8 1.64 -4.73 -11.49
CA GLY A 8 3.02 -4.27 -11.24
C GLY A 8 3.64 -3.51 -12.42
N ASP A 9 2.83 -3.09 -13.39
CA ASP A 9 3.30 -2.45 -14.63
C ASP A 9 3.64 -0.97 -14.38
N ARG A 10 4.86 -0.74 -13.89
CA ARG A 10 5.36 0.60 -13.54
C ARG A 10 5.34 1.57 -14.72
N GLU A 11 5.60 1.09 -15.92
CA GLU A 11 5.66 1.92 -17.12
C GLU A 11 4.27 2.41 -17.53
N GLU A 12 3.28 1.53 -17.52
CA GLU A 12 1.90 1.91 -17.75
C GLU A 12 1.34 2.80 -16.62
N VAL A 13 1.69 2.52 -15.36
CA VAL A 13 1.35 3.40 -14.22
C VAL A 13 1.91 4.80 -14.45
N ARG A 14 3.19 4.92 -14.85
CA ARG A 14 3.82 6.20 -15.14
C ARG A 14 3.11 6.93 -16.28
N ARG A 15 2.89 6.26 -17.41
CA ARG A 15 2.22 6.83 -18.58
C ARG A 15 0.84 7.37 -18.23
N LEU A 16 0.06 6.63 -17.44
CA LEU A 16 -1.28 7.05 -17.03
C LEU A 16 -1.24 8.27 -16.08
N LEU A 17 -0.32 8.28 -15.11
CA LEU A 17 -0.15 9.43 -14.21
C LEU A 17 0.35 10.68 -14.95
N ASP A 18 1.27 10.51 -15.89
CA ASP A 18 1.77 11.61 -16.73
C ASP A 18 0.66 12.17 -17.67
N ALA A 19 -0.31 11.34 -18.03
CA ALA A 19 -1.52 11.75 -18.75
C ALA A 19 -2.61 12.39 -17.85
N GLY A 20 -2.31 12.63 -16.57
CA GLY A 20 -3.22 13.30 -15.63
C GLY A 20 -4.21 12.37 -14.92
N ALA A 21 -3.98 11.05 -14.92
CA ALA A 21 -4.80 10.17 -14.09
C ALA A 21 -4.63 10.51 -12.60
N ASP A 22 -5.74 10.63 -11.89
CA ASP A 22 -5.73 10.86 -10.44
C ASP A 22 -5.17 9.61 -9.71
N PRO A 23 -4.07 9.75 -8.94
CA PRO A 23 -3.46 8.65 -8.17
C PRO A 23 -4.38 8.05 -7.11
N ASN A 24 -5.45 8.76 -6.72
CA ASN A 24 -6.44 8.34 -5.73
C ASN A 24 -7.76 7.86 -6.35
N ALA A 25 -7.89 7.87 -7.69
CA ALA A 25 -9.09 7.39 -8.37
C ALA A 25 -9.37 5.92 -8.06
N THR A 26 -10.58 5.62 -7.59
CA THR A 26 -10.94 4.27 -7.16
C THR A 26 -11.45 3.40 -8.30
N ASN A 27 -11.22 2.09 -8.23
CA ASN A 27 -11.89 1.11 -9.09
C ASN A 27 -13.36 0.88 -8.66
N SER A 28 -14.06 -0.05 -9.32
CA SER A 28 -15.46 -0.41 -9.01
C SER A 28 -15.68 -1.00 -7.60
N PHE A 29 -14.61 -1.40 -6.92
CA PHE A 29 -14.65 -1.87 -5.53
C PHE A 29 -14.32 -0.76 -4.52
N GLY A 30 -14.18 0.49 -4.98
CA GLY A 30 -13.79 1.62 -4.13
C GLY A 30 -12.33 1.61 -3.69
N ARG A 31 -11.47 0.75 -4.28
CA ARG A 31 -10.05 0.65 -3.93
C ARG A 31 -9.18 1.55 -4.80
N THR A 32 -8.18 2.20 -4.21
CA THR A 32 -7.20 3.03 -4.92
C THR A 32 -6.12 2.18 -5.60
N PRO A 33 -5.35 2.74 -6.55
CA PRO A 33 -4.20 2.08 -7.14
C PRO A 33 -3.19 1.58 -6.10
N LEU A 34 -2.96 2.36 -5.03
CA LEU A 34 -2.03 2.00 -3.96
C LEU A 34 -2.51 0.78 -3.16
N GLN A 35 -3.83 0.58 -3.03
CA GLN A 35 -4.42 -0.57 -2.33
C GLN A 35 -4.47 -1.84 -3.19
N VAL A 36 -4.50 -1.70 -4.52
CA VAL A 36 -4.56 -2.86 -5.43
C VAL A 36 -3.22 -3.20 -6.07
N MET A 37 -2.19 -2.39 -5.86
CA MET A 37 -0.90 -2.60 -6.50
C MET A 37 -0.32 -3.96 -6.14
N MET A 38 0.51 -4.51 -7.03
CA MET A 38 1.33 -5.66 -6.70
C MET A 38 2.29 -5.29 -5.57
N LEU A 39 1.96 -5.68 -4.34
CA LEU A 39 2.68 -5.22 -3.14
C LEU A 39 4.17 -5.62 -3.13
N GLY A 40 4.57 -6.65 -3.89
CA GLY A 40 5.98 -6.97 -4.12
C GLY A 40 6.73 -6.02 -5.06
N SER A 41 6.07 -4.96 -5.56
CA SER A 41 6.65 -3.95 -6.45
C SER A 41 6.81 -2.60 -5.72
N PRO A 42 7.85 -2.41 -4.88
CA PRO A 42 8.05 -1.17 -4.14
C PRO A 42 8.19 0.06 -5.06
N ARG A 43 8.64 -0.13 -6.31
CA ARG A 43 8.74 0.93 -7.31
C ARG A 43 7.38 1.45 -7.79
N VAL A 44 6.35 0.60 -7.82
CA VAL A 44 4.98 1.05 -8.14
C VAL A 44 4.41 1.84 -6.98
N ALA A 45 4.64 1.38 -5.74
CA ALA A 45 4.28 2.10 -4.53
C ALA A 45 4.91 3.49 -4.51
N GLU A 46 6.23 3.56 -4.68
CA GLU A 46 7.00 4.80 -4.70
C GLU A 46 6.48 5.77 -5.76
N LEU A 47 6.23 5.30 -6.98
CA LEU A 47 5.69 6.14 -8.04
C LEU A 47 4.31 6.69 -7.70
N LEU A 48 3.38 5.86 -7.20
CA LEU A 48 2.04 6.31 -6.82
C LEU A 48 2.10 7.36 -5.69
N LEU A 49 2.94 7.13 -4.68
CA LEU A 49 3.12 8.03 -3.54
C LEU A 49 3.76 9.36 -3.96
N GLN A 50 4.78 9.33 -4.83
CA GLN A 50 5.38 10.53 -5.41
C GLN A 50 4.38 11.37 -6.21
N ARG A 51 3.33 10.76 -6.76
CA ARG A 51 2.26 11.47 -7.46
C ARG A 51 1.11 11.91 -6.56
N GLY A 52 1.19 11.66 -5.25
CA GLY A 52 0.19 12.11 -4.28
C GLY A 52 -0.88 11.08 -3.92
N ALA A 53 -0.62 9.78 -4.13
CA ALA A 53 -1.48 8.75 -3.57
C ALA A 53 -1.48 8.83 -2.03
N ASP A 54 -2.66 8.73 -1.42
CA ASP A 54 -2.80 8.75 0.03
C ASP A 54 -2.40 7.39 0.64
N PRO A 55 -1.30 7.31 1.42
CA PRO A 55 -0.86 6.07 2.05
C PRO A 55 -1.77 5.61 3.20
N ASN A 56 -2.68 6.47 3.67
CA ASN A 56 -3.53 6.23 4.84
C ASN A 56 -5.00 6.05 4.48
N ARG A 57 -5.31 5.86 3.19
CA ARG A 57 -6.69 5.59 2.78
C ARG A 57 -7.10 4.17 3.17
N PRO A 58 -8.16 3.98 3.97
CA PRO A 58 -8.62 2.64 4.35
C PRO A 58 -9.32 1.95 3.19
N ASP A 59 -9.15 0.63 3.11
CA ASP A 59 -9.94 -0.23 2.23
C ASP A 59 -11.41 -0.16 2.64
N PRO A 60 -12.35 0.12 1.71
CA PRO A 60 -13.74 0.38 2.06
C PRO A 60 -14.48 -0.83 2.63
N ARG A 61 -13.97 -2.05 2.44
CA ARG A 61 -14.61 -3.28 2.91
C ARG A 61 -14.02 -3.78 4.23
N THR A 62 -12.72 -3.59 4.42
CA THR A 62 -11.98 -4.20 5.53
C THR A 62 -11.39 -3.18 6.51
N GLY A 63 -11.35 -1.90 6.13
CA GLY A 63 -10.63 -0.86 6.87
C GLY A 63 -9.11 -1.01 6.85
N CYS A 64 -8.56 -2.01 6.15
CA CYS A 64 -7.10 -2.20 6.07
C CYS A 64 -6.45 -1.01 5.37
N LEU A 65 -5.35 -0.52 5.94
CA LEU A 65 -4.49 0.46 5.28
C LEU A 65 -3.47 -0.29 4.40
N PRO A 66 -2.87 0.39 3.40
CA PRO A 66 -1.76 -0.18 2.62
C PRO A 66 -0.64 -0.80 3.49
N ALA A 67 -0.37 -0.22 4.67
CA ALA A 67 0.60 -0.77 5.62
C ALA A 67 0.21 -2.15 6.17
N HIS A 68 -1.06 -2.40 6.47
CA HIS A 68 -1.53 -3.72 6.91
C HIS A 68 -1.33 -4.77 5.83
N ASP A 69 -1.64 -4.44 4.58
CA ASP A 69 -1.51 -5.34 3.45
C ASP A 69 -0.03 -5.68 3.19
N ALA A 70 0.87 -4.68 3.22
CA ALA A 70 2.32 -4.90 3.08
C ALA A 70 2.91 -5.72 4.24
N ALA A 71 2.49 -5.43 5.48
CA ALA A 71 2.94 -6.17 6.66
C ALA A 71 2.49 -7.63 6.63
N ARG A 72 1.22 -7.89 6.28
CA ARG A 72 0.64 -9.23 6.19
C ARG A 72 1.27 -10.09 5.10
N ALA A 73 1.64 -9.47 3.99
CA ALA A 73 2.29 -10.15 2.88
C ALA A 73 3.82 -10.28 3.05
N GLY A 74 4.42 -9.65 4.06
CA GLY A 74 5.86 -9.73 4.32
C GLY A 74 6.72 -8.81 3.43
N PHE A 75 6.12 -7.85 2.73
CA PHE A 75 6.84 -6.97 1.80
C PHE A 75 7.48 -5.79 2.53
N LEU A 76 8.61 -6.06 3.20
CA LEU A 76 9.34 -5.10 4.03
C LEU A 76 9.73 -3.84 3.26
N GLU A 77 10.21 -3.96 2.03
CA GLU A 77 10.64 -2.82 1.22
C GLU A 77 9.45 -1.91 0.88
N THR A 78 8.31 -2.50 0.52
CA THR A 78 7.08 -1.74 0.24
C THR A 78 6.54 -1.08 1.50
N LEU A 79 6.58 -1.77 2.65
CA LEU A 79 6.23 -1.21 3.94
C LEU A 79 7.14 -0.03 4.32
N ALA A 80 8.44 -0.14 4.06
CA ALA A 80 9.39 0.95 4.27
C ALA A 80 9.13 2.14 3.35
N VAL A 81 8.79 1.91 2.08
CA VAL A 81 8.38 2.97 1.14
C VAL A 81 7.12 3.68 1.65
N LEU A 82 6.10 2.94 2.07
CA LEU A 82 4.87 3.49 2.64
C LEU A 82 5.18 4.34 3.88
N HIS A 83 5.98 3.84 4.83
CA HIS A 83 6.36 4.57 6.03
C HIS A 83 7.09 5.88 5.71
N ARG A 84 8.06 5.86 4.80
CA ARG A 84 8.77 7.08 4.35
C ARG A 84 7.85 8.10 3.69
N ALA A 85 6.77 7.65 3.05
CA ALA A 85 5.76 8.51 2.45
C ALA A 85 4.65 8.96 3.43
N GLY A 86 4.79 8.68 4.73
CA GLY A 86 3.85 9.13 5.75
C GLY A 86 2.71 8.15 6.05
N ALA A 87 2.85 6.87 5.69
CA ALA A 87 1.93 5.85 6.18
C ALA A 87 2.01 5.73 7.70
N ARG A 88 0.86 5.77 8.35
CA ARG A 88 0.70 5.62 9.78
C ARG A 88 0.66 4.14 10.15
N LEU A 89 1.64 3.72 10.94
CA LEU A 89 1.80 2.34 11.39
C LEU A 89 1.09 2.07 12.74
N ASP A 90 0.48 3.10 13.32
CA ASP A 90 -0.21 3.11 14.60
C ASP A 90 -1.74 3.12 14.47
N LEU A 91 -2.27 3.05 13.24
CA LEU A 91 -3.71 3.05 12.99
C LEU A 91 -4.27 1.63 12.89
N PRO A 92 -5.43 1.36 13.54
CA PRO A 92 -6.10 0.08 13.44
C PRO A 92 -6.82 -0.10 12.10
N ASP A 93 -6.92 -1.35 11.62
CA ASP A 93 -7.84 -1.74 10.55
C ASP A 93 -9.29 -1.78 11.05
N GLY A 94 -10.24 -2.15 10.18
CA GLY A 94 -11.66 -2.27 10.54
C GLY A 94 -11.96 -3.38 11.55
N SER A 95 -10.99 -4.22 11.89
CA SER A 95 -11.07 -5.24 12.96
C SER A 95 -10.28 -4.86 14.21
N GLY A 96 -9.77 -3.63 14.31
CA GLY A 96 -9.03 -3.15 15.46
C GLY A 96 -7.55 -3.56 15.50
N ARG A 97 -7.01 -4.15 14.43
CA ARG A 97 -5.63 -4.66 14.39
C ARG A 97 -4.67 -3.63 13.83
N LEU A 98 -3.49 -3.51 14.41
CA LEU A 98 -2.37 -2.74 13.88
C LEU A 98 -1.65 -3.52 12.77
N PRO A 99 -0.84 -2.86 11.92
CA PRO A 99 0.04 -3.55 10.97
C PRO A 99 0.95 -4.58 11.66
N LEU A 100 1.41 -4.32 12.89
CA LEU A 100 2.25 -5.24 13.67
C LEU A 100 1.49 -6.55 13.99
N ASP A 101 0.20 -6.46 14.29
CA ASP A 101 -0.63 -7.62 14.67
C ASP A 101 -0.84 -8.59 13.50
N VAL A 102 -0.68 -8.12 12.27
CA VAL A 102 -0.85 -8.93 11.05
C VAL A 102 0.48 -9.26 10.37
N ALA A 103 1.62 -8.88 10.95
CA ALA A 103 2.94 -9.00 10.32
C ALA A 103 3.31 -10.46 9.97
N ALA A 104 3.78 -10.68 8.74
CA ALA A 104 4.29 -11.97 8.30
C ALA A 104 5.55 -12.39 9.08
N GLY A 105 5.71 -13.70 9.30
CA GLY A 105 6.85 -14.26 10.04
C GLY A 105 6.74 -14.14 11.57
N GLY A 106 5.60 -13.68 12.08
CA GLY A 106 5.34 -13.58 13.52
C GLY A 106 6.14 -12.47 14.21
N PRO A 107 6.14 -12.41 15.55
CA PRO A 107 6.66 -11.28 16.34
C PRO A 107 8.18 -11.05 16.21
N HIS A 108 8.91 -12.00 15.63
CA HIS A 108 10.37 -11.91 15.43
C HIS A 108 10.77 -11.81 13.95
N GLY A 109 9.79 -11.71 13.04
CA GLY A 109 10.03 -11.53 11.62
C GLY A 109 10.63 -10.15 11.30
N PRO A 110 11.30 -9.99 10.13
CA PRO A 110 11.87 -8.70 9.71
C PRO A 110 10.83 -7.57 9.67
N VAL A 111 9.60 -7.87 9.24
CA VAL A 111 8.49 -6.91 9.24
C VAL A 111 8.07 -6.52 10.65
N ALA A 112 7.91 -7.48 11.56
CA ALA A 112 7.56 -7.18 12.95
C ALA A 112 8.64 -6.32 13.62
N ARG A 113 9.92 -6.61 13.37
CA ARG A 113 11.04 -5.78 13.86
C ARG A 113 11.05 -4.36 13.30
N PHE A 114 10.61 -4.17 12.05
CA PHE A 114 10.48 -2.84 11.46
C PHE A 114 9.30 -2.05 12.06
N LEU A 115 8.26 -2.76 12.49
CA LEU A 115 7.04 -2.19 13.07
C LEU A 115 7.10 -2.02 14.59
N SER A 116 8.11 -2.58 15.25
CA SER A 116 8.37 -2.47 16.70
C SER A 116 9.15 -1.21 17.02
#